data_AF-A0A9W8CQB2-F1
#
_entry.id   AF-A0A9W8CQB2-F1
#
_cell.length_a   1.000
_cell.length_b   1.000
_cell.length_c   1.000
_cell.angle_alpha   90.00
_cell.angle_beta   90.00
_cell.angle_gamma   90.00
#
_symmetry.space_group_name_H-M   'P 1'
#
loop_
_entity.id
_entity.type
_entity.pdbx_description
1 polymer ?
#
loop_
_entity_poly.entity_id
_entity_poly.type
_entity_poly.pdbx_seq_one_letter_code
_entity_poly.pdbx_strand_id
1 'polypeptide(L)' 'MECVRAEYTDGTGKVETFVVASPAVSNSSSLVSALETIQTDFNARLTSLIDAERTAVGDETTQCK' A
#
# COMPACT_ATOMS: atom_id res chain seq x y z
N MET A 1 -18.58 13.77 1.30
CA MET A 1 -17.45 12.90 0.97
C MET A 1 -16.80 12.48 2.27
N GLU A 2 -16.57 11.20 2.41
CA GLU A 2 -15.94 10.58 3.58
C GLU A 2 -14.55 10.07 3.17
N CYS A 3 -13.66 9.82 4.13
CA CYS A 3 -12.31 9.36 3.84
C CYS A 3 -12.11 7.93 4.34
N VAL A 4 -11.55 7.08 3.48
CA VAL A 4 -11.01 5.79 3.87
C VAL A 4 -9.50 5.96 4.05
N ARG A 5 -9.00 5.59 5.22
CA ARG A 5 -7.59 5.73 5.59
C ARG A 5 -6.99 4.37 5.90
N ALA A 6 -5.82 4.11 5.33
CA ALA A 6 -4.97 2.98 5.70
C ALA A 6 -3.58 3.48 6.07
N GLU A 7 -2.93 2.77 7.00
CA GLU A 7 -1.58 3.09 7.46
C GLU A 7 -0.70 1.86 7.35
N TYR A 8 0.50 2.06 6.83
CA TYR A 8 1.57 1.08 6.82
C TYR A 8 2.73 1.64 7.64
N THR A 9 3.23 0.86 8.59
CA THR A 9 4.46 1.19 9.32
C THR A 9 5.54 0.20 8.91
N ASP A 10 6.67 0.71 8.41
CA ASP A 10 7.79 -0.13 8.03
C ASP A 10 8.65 -0.56 9.24
N GLY A 11 9.67 -1.39 8.98
CA GLY A 11 10.60 -1.86 10.02
C GLY A 11 11.45 -0.75 10.67
N THR A 12 11.47 0.47 10.09
CA THR A 12 12.15 1.65 10.64
C THR A 12 11.24 2.51 11.50
N GLY A 13 9.94 2.18 11.58
CA GLY A 13 8.92 2.97 12.27
C GLY A 13 8.38 4.14 11.44
N LYS A 14 8.74 4.24 10.16
CA LYS A 14 8.16 5.25 9.27
C LYS A 14 6.73 4.85 8.93
N VAL A 15 5.81 5.80 9.13
CA VAL A 15 4.39 5.64 8.78
C VAL A 15 4.12 6.20 7.39
N GLU A 16 3.55 5.37 6.52
CA GLU A 16 2.97 5.78 5.24
C GLU A 16 1.46 5.69 5.32
N THR A 17 0.79 6.76 4.90
CA THR A 17 -0.66 6.88 4.96
C THR A 17 -1.24 6.92 3.55
N PHE A 18 -2.26 6.09 3.33
CA PHE A 18 -3.07 6.07 2.12
C PHE A 18 -4.44 6.64 2.45
N VAL A 19 -4.87 7.68 1.73
CA VAL A 19 -6.17 8.33 1.93
C VAL A 19 -6.90 8.41 0.61
N VAL A 20 -8.09 7.83 0.56
CA VAL A 20 -8.96 7.90 -0.62
C VAL A 20 -10.31 8.49 -0.20
N ALA A 21 -10.77 9.45 -0.99
CA ALA A 21 -12.11 10.01 -0.82
C ALA A 21 -13.14 8.99 -1.34
N SER A 22 -14.12 8.66 -0.49
CA SER A 22 -15.27 7.84 -0.83
C SER A 22 -16.53 8.70 -0.84
N PRO A 23 -17.45 8.53 -1.82
CA PRO A 23 -18.74 9.19 -1.81
C PRO A 23 -19.56 8.90 -0.54
N ALA A 24 -19.54 7.64 -0.07
CA ALA A 24 -20.19 7.18 1.16
C ALA A 24 -19.56 5.87 1.66
N VAL A 25 -19.08 5.80 2.91
CA VAL A 25 -18.53 4.57 3.50
C VAL A 25 -19.61 3.58 3.95
N SER A 26 -20.85 4.06 4.13
CA SER A 26 -22.02 3.22 4.40
C SER A 26 -22.50 2.45 3.18
N ASN A 27 -22.07 2.83 1.98
CA ASN A 27 -22.36 2.14 0.74
C ASN A 27 -21.21 1.17 0.42
N SER A 28 -21.51 -0.13 0.34
CA SER A 28 -20.50 -1.17 0.12
C SER A 28 -19.75 -1.00 -1.20
N SER A 29 -20.41 -0.58 -2.28
CA SER A 29 -19.74 -0.35 -3.57
C SER A 29 -18.74 0.82 -3.48
N SER A 30 -19.14 1.93 -2.85
CA SER A 30 -18.26 3.08 -2.66
C SER A 30 -17.09 2.79 -1.70
N LEU A 31 -17.32 1.94 -0.70
CA LEU A 31 -16.27 1.47 0.19
C LEU A 31 -15.29 0.52 -0.52
N VAL A 32 -15.80 -0.45 -1.30
CA VAL A 32 -14.98 -1.39 -2.08
C VAL A 32 -14.08 -0.64 -3.06
N SER A 33 -14.62 0.32 -3.83
CA SER A 33 -13.81 1.10 -4.77
C SER A 33 -12.69 1.91 -4.07
N ALA A 34 -12.96 2.45 -2.88
CA ALA A 34 -11.94 3.13 -2.09
C ALA A 34 -10.85 2.16 -1.59
N LEU A 35 -11.23 0.95 -1.18
CA LEU A 35 -10.29 -0.09 -0.75
C LEU A 35 -9.44 -0.63 -1.91
N GLU A 36 -10.02 -0.83 -3.09
CA GLU A 36 -9.29 -1.24 -4.31
C GLU A 36 -8.25 -0.21 -4.72
N THR A 37 -8.57 1.08 -4.59
CA THR A 37 -7.63 2.18 -4.84
C THR A 37 -6.47 2.14 -3.85
N ILE A 38 -6.77 2.05 -2.55
CA ILE A 38 -5.74 1.93 -1.50
C ILE A 38 -4.86 0.69 -1.73
N GLN A 39 -5.46 -0.45 -2.08
CA GLN A 39 -4.72 -1.68 -2.36
C GLN A 39 -3.77 -1.51 -3.54
N THR A 40 -4.22 -0.87 -4.62
CA THR A 40 -3.40 -0.60 -5.81
C THR A 40 -2.20 0.27 -5.46
N ASP A 41 -2.42 1.38 -4.75
CA ASP A 41 -1.38 2.30 -4.33
C ASP A 41 -0.38 1.64 -3.37
N PHE A 42 -0.89 0.86 -2.42
CA PHE A 42 -0.07 0.12 -1.47
C PHE A 42 0.81 -0.93 -2.16
N ASN A 43 0.24 -1.70 -3.10
CA ASN A 43 0.99 -2.68 -3.88
C ASN A 43 2.10 -2.01 -4.70
N ALA A 44 1.80 -0.90 -5.38
CA ALA A 44 2.79 -0.15 -6.15
C ALA A 44 3.95 0.35 -5.27
N ARG A 45 3.65 0.76 -4.03
CA ARG A 45 4.65 1.19 -3.06
C ARG A 45 5.55 0.03 -2.62
N LEU A 46 4.97 -1.12 -2.27
CA LEU A 46 5.74 -2.31 -1.90
C LEU A 46 6.62 -2.80 -3.06
N THR A 47 6.10 -2.83 -4.29
CA THR A 47 6.89 -3.18 -5.48
C THR A 47 8.09 -2.26 -5.62
N SER A 48 7.90 -0.94 -5.48
CA SER A 48 8.99 0.03 -5.57
C SER A 48 10.06 -0.18 -4.50
N LEU A 49 9.66 -0.53 -3.28
CA LEU A 49 10.59 -0.86 -2.19
C LEU A 49 11.36 -2.15 -2.48
N ILE A 50 10.68 -3.19 -2.96
CA ILE A 50 11.31 -4.46 -3.34
C ILE A 50 12.35 -4.23 -4.44
N ASP A 51 12.03 -3.45 -5.48
CA ASP A 51 12.95 -3.15 -6.57
C ASP A 51 14.16 -2.32 -6.11
N ALA A 52 13.95 -1.39 -5.17
CA ALA A 52 15.03 -0.64 -4.55
C ALA A 52 15.98 -1.55 -3.76
N GLU A 53 15.44 -2.48 -2.96
CA GLU A 53 16.23 -3.46 -2.21
C GLU A 53 17.00 -4.40 -3.15
N ARG A 54 16.35 -4.91 -4.20
CA ARG A 54 17.01 -5.77 -5.21
C ARG A 54 18.18 -5.07 -5.90
N THR A 55 18.03 -3.78 -6.19
CA THR A 55 19.10 -2.96 -6.79
C THR A 55 20.24 -2.72 -5.80
N ALA A 56 19.94 -2.54 -4.52
CA ALA A 56 20.94 -2.29 -3.48
C ALA A 56 21.79 -3.52 -3.16
N VAL A 57 21.21 -4.72 -3.17
CA VAL A 57 21.89 -5.98 -2.78
C VAL A 57 22.60 -6.66 -3.96
N GLY A 58 22.26 -6.32 -5.21
CA GLY A 58 22.86 -6.94 -6.39
C GLY A 58 22.35 -8.37 -6.62
N ASP A 59 21.06 -8.51 -6.93
CA ASP A 59 20.38 -9.75 -7.40
C ASP A 59 20.73 -11.08 -6.68
N GLU A 60 21.14 -11.03 -5.42
CA GLU A 60 21.23 -12.25 -4.59
C GLU A 60 19.83 -12.65 -4.13
N THR A 61 19.14 -13.43 -4.98
CA THR A 61 17.87 -14.07 -4.61
C THR A 61 18.09 -15.07 -3.47
N THR A 62 17.94 -14.61 -2.23
CA THR A 62 17.77 -15.52 -1.09
C THR A 62 16.38 -16.13 -1.19
N GLN A 63 16.29 -17.31 -1.81
CA GLN A 63 15.05 -18.09 -1.83
C GLN A 63 14.64 -18.42 -0.38
N CYS A 64 13.44 -17.99 0.02
CA CYS A 64 12.79 -18.52 1.21
C CYS A 64 12.55 -20.03 0.99
N LYS A 65 13.16 -20.86 1.85
CA LYS A 65 12.88 -22.30 1.92
C LYS A 65 11.51 -22.57 2.50
#